data_AF-A0A3N5N859-F1
#
_entry.id   AF-A0A3N5N859-F1
#
_cell.length_a   1.000
_cell.length_b   1.000
_cell.length_c   1.000
_cell.angle_alpha   90.00
_cell.angle_beta   90.00
_cell.angle_gamma   90.00
#
_symmetry.space_group_name_H-M   'P 1'
#
loop_
_entity.id
_entity.type
_entity.pdbx_description
1 polymer ?
#
loop_
_entity_poly.entity_id
_entity_poly.type
_entity_poly.pdbx_seq_one_letter_code
_entity_poly.pdbx_strand_id
1 'polypeptide(L)'
;MKKLVIATAAVLGSGIATPTYAASEIDCMVMWTKADVNESGTLEGNEAATYLDAIRKSDKKYDMKTLGQLSSSEFMAACKDDAFKIWFYRT
;
A
#
# COMPACT_ATOMS: atom_id res chain seq x y z
N MET A 1 -33.96 -44.97 -21.03
CA MET A 1 -32.72 -45.67 -20.58
C MET A 1 -31.60 -45.18 -21.50
N LYS A 2 -30.43 -44.68 -21.12
CA LYS A 2 -29.69 -44.58 -19.87
C LYS A 2 -28.75 -43.36 -20.03
N LYS A 3 -28.70 -42.53 -18.97
CA LYS A 3 -27.50 -41.89 -18.40
C LYS A 3 -26.60 -41.11 -19.38
N LEU A 4 -26.88 -39.81 -19.51
CA LEU A 4 -25.87 -38.84 -19.92
C LEU A 4 -24.81 -38.75 -18.81
N VAL A 5 -23.59 -39.10 -19.19
CA VAL A 5 -22.40 -39.17 -18.34
C VAL A 5 -21.94 -37.75 -18.02
N ILE A 6 -21.83 -37.46 -16.72
CA ILE A 6 -21.18 -36.29 -16.15
C ILE A 6 -19.69 -36.38 -16.48
N ALA A 7 -19.18 -35.40 -17.24
CA ALA A 7 -17.75 -35.19 -17.40
C ALA A 7 -17.38 -33.86 -16.71
N THR A 8 -16.84 -34.01 -15.51
CA THR A 8 -16.11 -32.98 -14.76
C THR A 8 -14.92 -32.50 -15.59
N ALA A 9 -15.00 -31.28 -16.13
CA ALA A 9 -13.84 -30.55 -16.62
C ALA A 9 -13.41 -29.56 -15.54
N ALA A 10 -12.17 -29.74 -15.09
CA ALA A 10 -11.54 -29.04 -13.99
C ALA A 10 -11.72 -27.52 -14.08
N VAL A 11 -12.24 -26.93 -13.00
CA VAL A 11 -12.00 -25.52 -12.69
C VAL A 11 -10.50 -25.41 -12.48
N LEU A 12 -9.78 -24.95 -13.50
CA LEU A 12 -8.50 -24.30 -13.31
C LEU A 12 -8.81 -23.06 -12.46
N GLY A 13 -8.70 -23.24 -11.15
CA GLY A 13 -8.60 -22.13 -10.22
C GLY A 13 -7.33 -21.38 -10.60
N SER A 14 -7.46 -20.42 -11.49
CA SER A 14 -6.53 -19.32 -11.59
C SER A 14 -6.59 -18.63 -10.23
N GLY A 15 -5.72 -19.08 -9.32
CA GLY A 15 -5.35 -18.31 -8.16
C GLY A 15 -4.78 -17.02 -8.71
N ILE A 16 -5.64 -16.01 -8.85
CA ILE A 16 -5.20 -14.63 -8.83
C ILE A 16 -4.48 -14.50 -7.49
N ALA A 17 -3.16 -14.60 -7.56
CA ALA A 17 -2.29 -14.19 -6.48
C ALA A 17 -2.53 -12.70 -6.31
N THR A 18 -3.55 -12.35 -5.54
CA THR A 18 -3.67 -10.99 -5.03
C THR A 18 -2.38 -10.78 -4.24
N PRO A 19 -1.58 -9.76 -4.58
CA PRO A 19 -0.44 -9.40 -3.75
C PRO A 19 -0.99 -9.25 -2.33
N THR A 20 -0.47 -10.04 -1.39
CA THR A 20 -0.78 -9.85 0.02
C THR A 20 -0.10 -8.55 0.43
N TYR A 21 -0.79 -7.43 0.25
CA TYR A 21 -0.33 -6.14 0.74
C TYR A 21 -0.16 -6.26 2.26
N ALA A 22 0.97 -5.78 2.76
CA ALA A 22 1.35 -5.96 4.16
C ALA A 22 0.50 -5.06 5.10
N ALA A 23 -0.03 -3.96 4.55
CA ALA A 23 -1.11 -3.16 5.11
C ALA A 23 -2.33 -3.15 4.18
N SER A 24 -3.53 -3.05 4.76
CA SER A 24 -4.79 -2.91 3.99
C SER A 24 -4.83 -1.56 3.26
N GLU A 25 -5.38 -1.55 2.05
CA GLU A 25 -5.58 -0.32 1.27
C GLU A 25 -6.42 0.72 2.02
N ILE A 26 -7.43 0.28 2.79
CA ILE A 26 -8.28 1.16 3.59
C ILE A 26 -7.48 1.83 4.71
N ASP A 27 -6.61 1.09 5.39
CA ASP A 27 -5.79 1.64 6.47
C ASP A 27 -4.82 2.70 5.93
N CYS A 28 -4.26 2.45 4.75
CA CYS A 28 -3.41 3.40 4.04
C CYS A 28 -4.16 4.67 3.66
N MET A 29 -5.39 4.56 3.15
CA MET A 29 -6.22 5.72 2.85
C MET A 29 -6.53 6.54 4.11
N VAL A 30 -6.88 5.89 5.22
CA VAL A 30 -7.12 6.59 6.49
C VAL A 30 -5.87 7.31 6.99
N MET A 31 -4.69 6.69 6.86
CA MET A 31 -3.42 7.34 7.19
C MET A 31 -3.14 8.54 6.27
N TRP A 32 -3.40 8.41 4.98
CA TRP A 32 -3.24 9.51 4.02
C TRP A 32 -4.13 10.70 4.36
N THR A 33 -5.43 10.50 4.59
CA THR A 33 -6.35 11.58 4.96
C THR A 33 -5.93 12.30 6.25
N LYS A 34 -5.26 11.60 7.18
CA LYS A 34 -4.70 12.22 8.38
C LYS A 34 -3.39 12.96 8.12
N ALA A 35 -2.64 12.56 7.11
CA ALA A 35 -1.36 13.16 6.75
C ALA A 35 -1.54 14.42 5.89
N ASP A 36 -2.42 14.35 4.89
CA ASP A 36 -2.72 15.40 3.92
C ASP A 36 -3.87 16.28 4.44
N VAL A 37 -3.65 16.94 5.58
CA VAL A 37 -4.69 17.70 6.31
C VAL A 37 -5.21 18.89 5.48
N ASN A 38 -4.35 19.45 4.63
CA ASN A 38 -4.69 20.53 3.72
C ASN A 38 -5.32 20.05 2.40
N GLU A 39 -5.49 18.74 2.22
CA GLU A 39 -6.02 18.10 0.99
C GLU A 39 -5.28 18.55 -0.29
N SER A 40 -3.99 18.82 -0.17
CA SER A 40 -3.15 19.29 -1.28
C SER A 40 -2.86 18.20 -2.30
N GLY A 41 -3.02 16.92 -1.93
CA GLY A 41 -2.65 15.77 -2.74
C GLY A 41 -1.16 15.41 -2.66
N THR A 42 -0.34 16.20 -1.96
CA THR A 42 1.11 16.00 -1.82
C THR A 42 1.58 16.48 -0.46
N LEU A 43 2.19 15.59 0.33
CA LEU A 43 2.81 16.01 1.57
C LEU A 43 4.12 16.74 1.28
N GLU A 44 4.35 17.84 1.99
CA GLU A 44 5.61 18.57 1.96
C GLU A 44 5.97 19.14 3.34
N GLY A 45 7.21 19.62 3.47
CA GLY A 45 7.70 20.23 4.72
C GLY A 45 7.51 19.31 5.93
N ASN A 46 6.81 19.83 6.95
CA ASN A 46 6.59 19.11 8.21
C ASN A 46 5.65 17.91 8.06
N GLU A 47 4.68 17.97 7.12
CA GLU A 47 3.73 16.88 6.88
C GLU A 47 4.44 15.66 6.28
N ALA A 48 5.39 15.91 5.37
CA ALA A 48 6.17 14.84 4.72
C ALA A 48 7.32 14.31 5.59
N ALA A 49 7.88 15.11 6.49
CA ALA A 49 9.14 14.82 7.18
C ALA A 49 9.15 13.44 7.86
N THR A 50 8.12 13.12 8.65
CA THR A 50 8.00 11.85 9.37
C THR A 50 7.85 10.65 8.42
N TYR A 51 7.08 10.78 7.35
CA TYR A 51 6.87 9.70 6.38
C TYR A 51 8.11 9.46 5.51
N LEU A 52 8.80 10.53 5.10
CA LEU A 52 10.06 10.44 4.36
C LEU A 52 11.15 9.80 5.22
N ASP A 53 11.20 10.11 6.52
CA ASP A 53 12.12 9.44 7.45
C ASP A 53 11.79 7.95 7.62
N ALA A 54 10.51 7.60 7.76
CA ALA A 54 10.08 6.21 7.82
C ALA A 54 10.44 5.44 6.54
N ILE A 55 10.24 6.03 5.36
CA ILE A 55 10.67 5.47 4.07
C ILE A 55 12.19 5.24 4.03
N ARG A 56 12.99 6.21 4.49
CA ARG A 56 14.46 6.05 4.52
C ARG A 56 14.92 4.91 5.45
N LYS A 57 14.16 4.64 6.52
CA LYS A 57 14.46 3.62 7.53
C LYS A 57 13.88 2.25 7.20
N SER A 58 13.04 2.12 6.17
CA SER A 58 12.33 0.87 5.88
C SER A 58 13.14 -0.12 5.03
N ASP A 59 14.39 0.22 4.66
CA ASP A 59 15.26 -0.50 3.73
C ASP A 59 14.66 -0.74 2.32
N LYS A 60 13.46 -0.20 2.06
CA LYS A 60 12.73 -0.33 0.79
C LYS A 60 13.08 0.83 -0.14
N LYS A 61 13.08 0.54 -1.44
CA LYS A 61 13.36 1.54 -2.48
C LYS A 61 12.06 1.97 -3.13
N TYR A 62 11.81 3.27 -3.08
CA TYR A 62 10.69 3.91 -3.77
C TYR A 62 11.25 4.89 -4.81
N ASP A 63 10.61 4.94 -5.96
CA ASP A 63 10.92 5.91 -7.00
C ASP A 63 10.25 7.24 -6.64
N MET A 64 10.99 8.08 -5.91
CA MET A 64 10.53 9.38 -5.45
C MET A 64 10.72 10.41 -6.57
N LYS A 65 9.63 10.97 -7.08
CA LYS A 65 9.65 11.92 -8.19
C LYS A 65 10.22 13.28 -7.80
N THR A 66 9.95 13.72 -6.58
CA THR A 66 10.38 15.02 -6.07
C THR A 66 11.01 14.86 -4.69
N LEU A 67 12.23 15.38 -4.51
CA LEU A 67 12.92 15.35 -3.23
C LEU A 67 12.17 16.20 -2.20
N GLY A 68 11.90 15.61 -1.03
CA GLY A 68 11.24 16.33 0.07
C GLY A 68 9.71 16.42 -0.03
N GLN A 69 9.13 15.88 -1.10
CA GLN A 69 7.69 15.74 -1.26
C GLN A 69 7.29 14.27 -1.29
N LEU A 70 6.04 13.99 -0.94
CA LEU A 70 5.47 12.66 -1.00
C LEU A 70 4.06 12.75 -1.57
N SER A 71 3.89 12.34 -2.82
CA SER A 71 2.59 12.27 -3.47
C SER A 71 1.73 11.16 -2.86
N SER A 72 0.42 11.24 -3.04
CA SER A 72 -0.52 10.20 -2.60
C SER A 72 -0.13 8.80 -3.10
N SER A 73 0.30 8.66 -4.36
CA SER A 73 0.68 7.35 -4.90
C SER A 73 1.95 6.79 -4.28
N GLU A 74 2.95 7.63 -4.02
CA GLU A 74 4.20 7.22 -3.37
C GLU A 74 3.94 6.86 -1.89
N PHE A 75 3.10 7.64 -1.21
CA PHE A 75 2.65 7.33 0.14
C PHE A 75 1.92 5.99 0.20
N MET A 76 0.97 5.76 -0.71
CA MET A 76 0.21 4.50 -0.78
C MET A 76 1.14 3.31 -1.01
N ALA A 77 2.12 3.44 -1.91
CA ALA A 77 3.09 2.40 -2.17
C ALA A 77 3.93 2.07 -0.92
N ALA A 78 4.41 3.10 -0.22
CA ALA A 78 5.17 2.94 1.01
C ALA A 78 4.33 2.33 2.15
N CYS A 79 3.08 2.79 2.29
CA CYS A 79 2.16 2.28 3.30
C CYS A 79 1.82 0.81 3.09
N LYS A 80 1.40 0.44 1.87
CA LYS A 80 0.99 -0.94 1.52
C LYS A 80 2.14 -1.93 1.67
N ASP A 81 3.37 -1.42 1.66
CA ASP A 81 4.60 -2.18 1.86
C ASP A 81 5.14 -2.08 3.31
N ASP A 82 4.32 -1.66 4.27
CA ASP A 82 4.63 -1.59 5.70
C ASP A 82 5.77 -0.63 6.09
N ALA A 83 6.17 0.32 5.23
CA ALA A 83 7.27 1.25 5.54
C ALA A 83 7.00 2.11 6.79
N PHE A 84 5.73 2.34 7.11
CA PHE A 84 5.30 3.21 8.22
C PHE A 84 5.11 2.45 9.55
N LYS A 85 5.13 1.12 9.55
CA LYS A 85 4.87 0.29 10.73
C LYS A 85 5.90 0.51 11.85
N ILE A 86 7.18 0.75 11.53
CA ILE A 86 8.22 0.92 12.55
C ILE A 86 8.01 2.20 13.39
N TRP A 87 7.37 3.22 12.82
CA TRP A 87 7.22 4.53 13.47
C TRP A 87 5.95 4.63 14.33
N PHE A 88 4.84 4.02 13.93
CA PHE A 88 3.56 4.12 14.66
C PHE A 88 3.41 3.12 15.83
N TYR A 89 4.23 2.07 15.90
CA TYR A 89 4.22 1.10 17.02
C TYR A 89 5.34 1.35 18.05
N ARG A 90 6.14 2.41 17.88
CA ARG A 90 7.23 2.79 18.80
C ARG A 90 6.88 4.03 19.65
N THR A 91 5.61 4.18 20.00
CA THR A 91 5.11 5.17 20.98
C THR A 91 4.43 4.45 22.12
#